data_AF-D5VK44-F1
#
_entry.id   AF-D5VK44-F1
#
_cell.length_a   1.000
_cell.length_b   1.000
_cell.length_c   1.000
_cell.angle_alpha   90.00
_cell.angle_beta   90.00
_cell.angle_gamma   90.00
#
_symmetry.space_group_name_H-M   'P 1'
#
loop_
_entity.id
_entity.type
_entity.pdbx_description
1 polymer ?
#
loop_
_entity_poly.entity_id
_entity_poly.type
_entity_poly.pdbx_seq_one_letter_code
_entity_poly.pdbx_strand_id
1 'polypeptide(L)'
;MLSLSQAQAAIAAGQTRAAVLGVSVNIAVLDAAAHLKAFGRMDEAVLGSIDVALGKARTAALFGITSEAVWDYCKPGAPAPGLERSNGGLMTFPGGVPLRDPEGRLLGAVGVSGGSPVQDADIAQAAAAAV
;
A
#
# COMPACT_ATOMS: atom_id res chain seq x y z
N MET A 1 17.70 1.68 -0.11
CA MET A 1 17.01 0.52 0.50
C MET A 1 16.16 1.03 1.64
N LEU A 2 14.91 0.59 1.77
CA LEU A 2 14.03 1.01 2.87
C LEU A 2 14.53 0.46 4.22
N SER A 3 14.78 1.35 5.18
CA SER A 3 15.13 0.92 6.55
C SER A 3 13.90 0.51 7.35
N LEU A 4 14.11 -0.25 8.44
CA LEU A 4 13.02 -0.56 9.38
C LEU A 4 12.47 0.72 10.04
N SER A 5 13.32 1.69 10.35
CA SER A 5 12.89 2.95 10.95
C SER A 5 12.00 3.78 10.03
N GLN A 6 12.32 3.83 8.73
CA GLN A 6 11.46 4.46 7.71
C GLN A 6 10.11 3.73 7.60
N ALA A 7 10.12 2.39 7.59
CA ALA A 7 8.89 1.61 7.54
C ALA A 7 7.99 1.85 8.77
N GLN A 8 8.59 1.95 9.96
CA GLN A 8 7.86 2.27 11.19
C GLN A 8 7.33 3.72 11.18
N ALA A 9 8.09 4.68 10.63
CA ALA A 9 7.65 6.06 10.46
C ALA A 9 6.43 6.15 9.52
N ALA A 10 6.45 5.43 8.40
CA ALA A 10 5.31 5.33 7.48
C ALA A 10 4.05 4.79 8.20
N ILE A 11 4.19 3.72 8.99
CA ILE A 11 3.07 3.15 9.76
C ILE A 11 2.53 4.18 10.75
N ALA A 12 3.39 4.85 11.51
CA ALA A 12 2.96 5.84 12.51
C ALA A 12 2.22 7.03 11.87
N ALA A 13 2.71 7.53 10.73
CA ALA A 13 2.06 8.59 9.98
C ALA A 13 0.69 8.15 9.44
N GLY A 14 0.61 6.93 8.89
CA GLY A 14 -0.66 6.37 8.43
C GLY A 14 -1.66 6.16 9.57
N GLN A 15 -1.23 5.64 10.72
CA GLN A 15 -2.09 5.49 11.92
C GLN A 15 -2.63 6.85 12.40
N THR A 16 -1.77 7.88 12.40
CA THR A 16 -2.17 9.24 12.74
C THR A 16 -3.24 9.76 11.79
N ARG A 17 -3.06 9.54 10.47
CA ARG A 17 -4.07 9.93 9.48
C ARG A 17 -5.37 9.15 9.61
N ALA A 18 -5.29 7.85 9.86
CA ALA A 18 -6.46 7.00 10.07
C ALA A 18 -7.28 7.44 11.30
N ALA A 19 -6.60 7.82 12.39
CA ALA A 19 -7.25 8.37 13.57
C ALA A 19 -8.00 9.69 13.28
N VAL A 20 -7.41 10.59 12.48
CA VAL A 20 -8.08 11.83 12.03
C VAL A 20 -9.35 11.53 11.21
N LEU A 21 -9.32 10.47 10.41
CA LEU A 21 -10.45 10.04 9.57
C LEU A 21 -11.47 9.16 10.33
N GLY A 22 -11.20 8.81 11.59
CA GLY A 22 -12.08 7.97 12.41
C GLY A 22 -12.22 6.54 11.90
N VAL A 23 -11.17 5.97 11.32
CA VAL A 23 -11.19 4.61 10.75
C VAL A 23 -10.03 3.76 11.26
N SER A 24 -10.28 2.49 11.56
CA SER A 24 -9.26 1.51 11.92
C SER A 24 -8.78 0.74 10.69
N VAL A 25 -7.48 0.76 10.42
CA VAL A 25 -6.90 0.15 9.21
C VAL A 25 -5.73 -0.79 9.52
N ASN A 26 -5.44 -1.65 8.54
CA ASN A 26 -4.19 -2.39 8.42
C ASN A 26 -3.24 -1.62 7.50
N ILE A 27 -1.97 -1.54 7.88
CA ILE A 27 -0.91 -0.85 7.13
C ILE A 27 0.26 -1.81 6.95
N ALA A 28 0.55 -2.15 5.70
CA ALA A 28 1.66 -3.00 5.30
C ALA A 28 2.74 -2.16 4.64
N VAL A 29 4.00 -2.37 4.99
CA VAL A 29 5.15 -1.76 4.31
C VAL A 29 6.08 -2.85 3.79
N LEU A 30 6.32 -2.86 2.49
CA LEU A 30 7.19 -3.80 1.80
C LEU A 30 8.45 -3.06 1.28
N ASP A 31 9.58 -3.75 1.18
CA ASP A 31 10.75 -3.22 0.47
C ASP A 31 10.61 -3.34 -1.06
N ALA A 32 11.60 -2.83 -1.80
CA ALA A 32 11.60 -2.82 -3.26
C ALA A 32 11.60 -4.22 -3.90
N ALA A 33 11.92 -5.28 -3.13
CA ALA A 33 11.80 -6.67 -3.58
C ALA A 33 10.43 -7.28 -3.22
N ALA A 34 9.48 -6.44 -2.79
CA ALA A 34 8.14 -6.82 -2.35
C ALA A 34 8.12 -7.78 -1.14
N HIS A 35 9.15 -7.74 -0.29
CA HIS A 35 9.17 -8.46 0.97
C HIS A 35 8.72 -7.58 2.13
N LEU A 36 7.97 -8.17 3.07
CA LEU A 36 7.43 -7.46 4.22
C LEU A 36 8.56 -6.87 5.07
N LYS A 37 8.50 -5.55 5.32
CA LYS A 37 9.42 -4.83 6.20
C LYS A 37 8.80 -4.56 7.56
N ALA A 38 7.54 -4.11 7.58
CA ALA A 38 6.79 -3.82 8.78
C ALA A 38 5.28 -3.94 8.51
N PHE A 39 4.51 -4.22 9.56
CA PHE A 39 3.06 -4.30 9.50
C PHE A 39 2.45 -3.74 10.78
N GLY A 40 1.42 -2.91 10.65
CA GLY A 40 0.65 -2.38 11.75
C GLY A 40 -0.84 -2.67 11.55
N ARG A 41 -1.45 -3.32 12.53
CA ARG A 41 -2.91 -3.52 12.60
C ARG A 41 -3.45 -2.62 13.71
N MET A 42 -4.33 -1.69 13.36
CA MET A 42 -5.07 -0.93 14.37
C MET A 42 -6.12 -1.82 15.04
N ASP A 43 -6.43 -1.51 16.29
CA ASP A 43 -7.53 -2.15 17.01
C ASP A 43 -8.84 -1.98 16.23
N GLU A 44 -9.68 -3.02 16.23
CA GLU A 44 -10.95 -3.09 15.48
C GLU A 44 -10.82 -2.97 13.95
N ALA A 45 -9.62 -3.00 13.38
CA ALA A 45 -9.45 -3.06 11.93
C ALA A 45 -10.03 -4.37 11.36
N VAL A 46 -10.70 -4.26 10.21
CA VAL A 46 -11.35 -5.38 9.52
C VAL A 46 -10.37 -6.52 9.26
N LEU A 47 -10.69 -7.74 9.72
CA LEU A 47 -9.78 -8.89 9.60
C LEU A 47 -9.42 -9.22 8.14
N GLY A 48 -10.40 -9.17 7.24
CA GLY A 48 -10.18 -9.41 5.82
C GLY A 48 -9.27 -8.37 5.15
N SER A 49 -9.09 -7.19 5.75
CA SER A 49 -8.25 -6.14 5.17
C SER A 49 -6.75 -6.32 5.45
N ILE A 50 -6.36 -7.31 6.25
CA ILE A 50 -4.95 -7.69 6.48
C ILE A 50 -4.30 -8.09 5.15
N ASP A 51 -4.89 -9.07 4.46
CA ASP A 51 -4.36 -9.56 3.17
C ASP A 51 -4.49 -8.50 2.08
N VAL A 52 -5.56 -7.70 2.11
CA VAL A 52 -5.76 -6.61 1.15
C VAL A 52 -4.67 -5.54 1.29
N ALA A 53 -4.30 -5.14 2.51
CA ALA A 53 -3.22 -4.17 2.73
C ALA A 53 -1.88 -4.70 2.20
N LEU A 54 -1.56 -5.98 2.46
CA LEU A 54 -0.38 -6.65 1.91
C LEU A 54 -0.41 -6.69 0.37
N GLY A 55 -1.56 -7.03 -0.21
CA GLY A 55 -1.76 -7.08 -1.65
C GLY A 55 -1.59 -5.72 -2.32
N LYS A 56 -2.12 -4.64 -1.72
CA LYS A 56 -1.94 -3.27 -2.23
C LYS A 56 -0.48 -2.82 -2.18
N ALA A 57 0.22 -3.09 -1.07
CA ALA A 57 1.64 -2.80 -0.96
C ALA A 57 2.45 -3.61 -1.99
N ARG A 58 2.12 -4.90 -2.18
CA ARG A 58 2.77 -5.78 -3.17
C ARG A 58 2.57 -5.24 -4.58
N THR A 59 1.35 -4.86 -4.95
CA THR A 59 1.06 -4.24 -6.24
C THR A 59 1.93 -3.00 -6.44
N ALA A 60 1.95 -2.08 -5.48
CA ALA A 60 2.71 -0.86 -5.62
C ALA A 60 4.23 -1.07 -5.66
N ALA A 61 4.76 -2.03 -4.90
CA ALA A 61 6.19 -2.38 -4.91
C ALA A 61 6.62 -3.00 -6.25
N LEU A 62 5.84 -3.95 -6.79
CA LEU A 62 6.20 -4.69 -8.00
C LEU A 62 6.12 -3.84 -9.29
N PHE A 63 5.19 -2.88 -9.34
CA PHE A 63 4.98 -2.04 -10.53
C PHE A 63 5.54 -0.62 -10.37
N GLY A 64 5.95 -0.22 -9.17
CA GLY A 64 6.50 1.10 -8.89
C GLY A 64 5.51 2.26 -9.12
N ILE A 65 4.22 1.98 -9.20
CA ILE A 65 3.13 2.94 -9.35
C ILE A 65 2.06 2.66 -8.29
N THR A 66 1.05 3.54 -8.16
CA THR A 66 -0.02 3.28 -7.19
C THR A 66 -0.83 2.04 -7.57
N SER A 67 -1.41 1.37 -6.58
CA SER A 67 -2.15 0.13 -6.83
C SER A 67 -3.32 0.33 -7.78
N GLU A 68 -4.02 1.46 -7.70
CA GLU A 68 -5.10 1.82 -8.62
C GLU A 68 -4.63 2.09 -10.05
N ALA A 69 -3.42 2.63 -10.24
CA ALA A 69 -2.89 2.87 -11.58
C ALA A 69 -2.63 1.56 -12.35
N VAL A 70 -2.39 0.45 -11.64
CA VAL A 70 -2.25 -0.88 -12.25
C VAL A 70 -3.56 -1.36 -12.90
N TRP A 71 -4.71 -0.87 -12.46
CA TRP A 71 -6.02 -1.27 -13.01
C TRP A 71 -6.17 -0.95 -14.51
N ASP A 72 -5.55 0.13 -14.97
CA ASP A 72 -5.59 0.52 -16.38
C ASP A 72 -4.92 -0.49 -17.33
N TYR A 73 -4.14 -1.41 -16.78
CA TYR A 73 -3.56 -2.54 -17.50
C TYR A 73 -4.39 -3.83 -17.38
N CYS A 74 -5.11 -4.01 -16.26
CA CYS A 74 -5.72 -5.28 -15.87
C CYS A 74 -7.19 -5.43 -16.30
N LYS A 75 -7.91 -4.31 -16.43
CA LYS A 75 -9.36 -4.31 -16.66
C LYS A 75 -9.72 -4.96 -18.01
N PRO A 76 -10.95 -5.48 -18.17
CA PRO A 76 -11.40 -6.03 -19.45
C PRO A 76 -11.17 -5.04 -20.60
N GLY A 77 -10.51 -5.50 -21.67
CA GLY A 77 -10.16 -4.68 -22.83
C GLY A 77 -8.90 -3.82 -22.69
N ALA A 78 -8.22 -3.84 -21.53
CA ALA A 78 -6.92 -3.22 -21.33
C ALA A 78 -5.77 -4.04 -21.95
N PRO A 79 -4.53 -3.51 -21.97
CA PRO A 79 -3.39 -4.21 -22.57
C PRO A 79 -3.04 -5.59 -21.97
N ALA A 80 -3.35 -5.83 -20.69
CA ALA A 80 -3.04 -7.09 -19.99
C ALA A 80 -4.21 -7.59 -19.11
N PRO A 81 -5.34 -8.00 -19.71
CA PRO A 81 -6.52 -8.40 -18.95
C PRO A 81 -6.23 -9.59 -18.03
N GLY A 82 -6.62 -9.49 -16.76
CA GLY A 82 -6.37 -10.56 -15.78
C GLY A 82 -4.99 -10.53 -15.10
N LEU A 83 -4.18 -9.49 -15.35
CA LEU A 83 -2.88 -9.30 -14.70
C LEU A 83 -2.98 -9.31 -13.17
N GLU A 84 -4.12 -8.91 -12.60
CA GLU A 84 -4.36 -8.95 -11.15
C GLU A 84 -4.27 -10.36 -10.54
N ARG A 85 -4.36 -11.41 -11.37
CA ARG A 85 -4.24 -12.82 -10.95
C ARG A 85 -2.78 -13.29 -10.85
N SER A 86 -1.84 -12.50 -11.34
CA SER A 86 -0.41 -12.79 -11.25
C SER A 86 0.14 -12.57 -9.83
N ASN A 87 1.39 -12.96 -9.58
CA ASN A 87 2.13 -12.62 -8.35
C ASN A 87 1.41 -13.03 -7.04
N GLY A 88 0.64 -14.13 -7.08
CA GLY A 88 -0.12 -14.61 -5.93
C GLY A 88 -1.37 -13.77 -5.60
N GLY A 89 -1.82 -12.91 -6.52
CA GLY A 89 -2.93 -11.99 -6.33
C GLY A 89 -2.45 -10.57 -6.07
N LEU A 90 -2.88 -9.65 -6.93
CA LEU A 90 -2.67 -8.22 -6.81
C LEU A 90 -3.98 -7.53 -6.40
N MET A 91 -3.87 -6.47 -5.62
CA MET A 91 -4.98 -5.56 -5.37
C MET A 91 -4.77 -4.34 -6.25
N THR A 92 -5.65 -4.13 -7.23
CA THR A 92 -5.52 -3.06 -8.25
C THR A 92 -6.55 -1.96 -8.03
N PHE A 93 -6.67 -1.49 -6.79
CA PHE A 93 -7.59 -0.43 -6.39
C PHE A 93 -6.94 0.42 -5.29
N PRO A 94 -7.48 1.62 -4.97
CA PRO A 94 -6.76 2.63 -4.20
C PRO A 94 -6.28 2.17 -2.82
N GLY A 95 -5.06 2.59 -2.45
CA GLY A 95 -4.48 2.39 -1.12
C GLY A 95 -3.06 1.79 -1.09
N GLY A 96 -2.45 1.53 -2.24
CA GLY A 96 -1.03 1.15 -2.35
C GLY A 96 -0.22 2.29 -2.98
N VAL A 97 0.87 2.71 -2.33
CA VAL A 97 1.69 3.85 -2.76
C VAL A 97 3.19 3.49 -2.73
N PRO A 98 3.95 3.73 -3.81
CA PRO A 98 5.40 3.56 -3.82
C PRO A 98 6.10 4.50 -2.84
N LEU A 99 7.14 4.00 -2.16
CA LEU A 99 8.04 4.78 -1.31
C LEU A 99 9.32 5.07 -2.09
N ARG A 100 9.70 6.34 -2.23
CA ARG A 100 10.85 6.78 -3.04
C ARG A 100 11.79 7.66 -2.23
N ASP A 101 13.07 7.59 -2.53
CA ASP A 101 14.05 8.55 -1.99
C ASP A 101 14.01 9.90 -2.73
N PRO A 102 14.74 10.92 -2.26
CA PRO A 102 14.77 12.24 -2.92
C PRO A 102 15.25 12.22 -4.37
N GLU A 103 16.03 11.20 -4.75
CA GLU A 103 16.48 10.97 -6.13
C GLU A 103 15.44 10.21 -6.99
N GLY A 104 14.28 9.88 -6.41
CA GLY A 104 13.18 9.19 -7.08
C GLY A 104 13.34 7.68 -7.18
N ARG A 105 14.36 7.07 -6.56
CA ARG A 105 14.57 5.62 -6.58
C ARG A 105 13.56 4.92 -5.68
N LEU A 106 13.04 3.79 -6.14
CA LEU A 106 12.09 2.99 -5.38
C LEU A 106 12.79 2.33 -4.18
N LEU A 107 12.31 2.65 -2.97
CA LEU A 107 12.76 2.03 -1.73
C LEU A 107 11.88 0.84 -1.34
N GLY A 108 10.59 0.92 -1.65
CA GLY A 108 9.56 -0.05 -1.29
C GLY A 108 8.16 0.49 -1.58
N ALA A 109 7.15 0.01 -0.87
CA ALA A 109 5.79 0.52 -0.97
C ALA A 109 5.03 0.36 0.35
N VAL A 110 4.03 1.22 0.56
CA VAL A 110 3.04 1.10 1.63
C VAL A 110 1.69 0.69 1.04
N GLY A 111 0.93 -0.11 1.77
CA GLY A 111 -0.43 -0.52 1.44
C GLY A 111 -1.34 -0.41 2.64
N VAL A 112 -2.51 0.21 2.46
CA VAL A 112 -3.48 0.47 3.53
C VAL A 112 -4.82 -0.15 3.18
N SER A 113 -5.45 -0.80 4.15
CA SER A 113 -6.83 -1.24 4.00
C SER A 113 -7.62 -1.33 5.30
N GLY A 114 -8.86 -0.83 5.26
CA GLY A 114 -9.84 -0.96 6.34
C GLY A 114 -10.96 0.07 6.25
N GLY A 115 -10.73 1.18 5.53
CA GLY A 115 -11.76 2.17 5.21
C GLY A 115 -12.33 2.01 3.81
N SER A 116 -12.98 3.06 3.33
CA SER A 116 -13.29 3.20 1.90
C SER A 116 -12.01 3.33 1.08
N PRO A 117 -12.01 2.99 -0.23
CA PRO A 117 -10.82 3.14 -1.07
C PRO A 117 -10.22 4.55 -1.06
N VAL A 118 -11.05 5.59 -0.97
CA VAL A 118 -10.60 6.98 -0.87
C VAL A 118 -9.86 7.25 0.44
N GLN A 119 -10.39 6.76 1.57
CA GLN A 119 -9.71 6.86 2.87
C GLN A 119 -8.40 6.06 2.88
N ASP A 120 -8.41 4.84 2.34
CA ASP A 120 -7.21 4.01 2.24
C ASP A 120 -6.11 4.71 1.44
N ALA A 121 -6.45 5.35 0.31
CA ALA A 121 -5.51 6.12 -0.49
C ALA A 121 -4.96 7.34 0.25
N ASP A 122 -5.82 8.11 0.93
CA ASP A 122 -5.42 9.26 1.73
C ASP A 122 -4.41 8.86 2.83
N ILE A 123 -4.72 7.80 3.59
CA ILE A 123 -3.84 7.27 4.63
C ILE A 123 -2.52 6.75 4.04
N ALA A 124 -2.56 6.07 2.90
CA ALA A 124 -1.36 5.57 2.24
C ALA A 124 -0.45 6.70 1.74
N GLN A 125 -1.02 7.80 1.25
CA GLN A 125 -0.27 9.00 0.85
C GLN A 125 0.37 9.67 2.07
N ALA A 126 -0.35 9.81 3.18
CA ALA A 126 0.20 10.34 4.43
C ALA A 126 1.34 9.47 4.97
N ALA A 127 1.21 8.14 4.89
CA ALA A 127 2.26 7.20 5.25
C ALA A 127 3.49 7.34 4.34
N ALA A 128 3.28 7.46 3.02
CA ALA A 128 4.37 7.58 2.06
C ALA A 128 5.17 8.88 2.20
N ALA A 129 4.51 9.98 2.57
CA ALA A 129 5.14 11.28 2.78
C ALA A 129 6.10 11.33 4.00
N ALA A 130 6.09 10.31 4.86
CA ALA A 130 6.94 10.22 6.04
C ALA A 130 8.26 9.45 5.81
N VAL A 131 8.53 9.01 4.57
CA VAL A 131 9.69 8.18 4.18
C VAL A 131 10.65 8.95 3.30
#